data_AF-A0ABD6MLI3-F1
#
_entry.id   AF-A0ABD6MLI3-F1
#
_cell.length_a   1.000
_cell.length_b   1.000
_cell.length_c   1.000
_cell.angle_alpha   90.00
_cell.angle_beta   90.00
_cell.angle_gamma   90.00
#
_symmetry.space_group_name_H-M   'P 1'
#
loop_
_entity.id
_entity.type
_entity.pdbx_description
1 polymer ?
#
loop_
_entity_poly.entity_id
_entity_poly.type
_entity_poly.pdbx_seq_one_letter_code
_entity_poly.pdbx_strand_id
1 'polypeptide(L)'
;MSTFLGMPAPPPRSPYGTGNLRGDRAFPRAAHDELGNDQLRRNLGRATGTIRAKRLNVTGELPDWEALRDAGSAIKTDAMNRLPELLEQLERKVTERGGTVHWARDAAEANAIVARLVTATGSDEVIKVKSMATQEIGLNEHLESVGITPYETDLAELIVQLADDKPSHILVPAIHRNRDEIRQISLDRIPGVDPELDNVPAHLAAAARRYLREKFLTTKVAVSGANFGIAETGTLAVVESEGNGRMCLTLPETLITVMGIEKVLPRYQDLEVFLQLLPRSSTGERMNPYTSLWTGVTPGDGPQDFHLVLLDNGRTAALADAIGRAALNCIRCSACLNVCPVYERTGGHAYGSTYPGPIGAVLTPQLAGMHAAKDDPNSSLPYASSLCGACFDACPVKIDIPSLLVELRHQHTEQTGLTPEKLAMKAAAAVMRRPALYTAAQKASALGRVVAGRDGTISRVPPPLSGWSDSRDTAAPPRETFRSWFASEEGRATLRAAADEQNTDHDEEDAT
;
A
#
# COMPACT_ATOMS: atom_id res chain seq x y z
N MET A 1 -29.35 -11.33 -0.46
CA MET A 1 -28.12 -11.19 0.35
C MET A 1 -28.06 -12.38 1.30
N SER A 2 -27.07 -13.25 1.13
CA SER A 2 -26.76 -14.29 2.11
C SER A 2 -25.78 -13.68 3.11
N THR A 3 -26.23 -13.42 4.33
CA THR A 3 -25.33 -13.03 5.42
C THR A 3 -24.45 -14.23 5.75
N PHE A 4 -23.15 -14.09 5.55
CA PHE A 4 -22.17 -15.11 5.92
C PHE A 4 -22.15 -15.23 7.46
N LEU A 5 -22.72 -16.33 7.98
CA LEU A 5 -22.77 -16.66 9.41
C LEU A 5 -21.58 -17.54 9.86
N GLY A 6 -20.53 -17.66 9.04
CA GLY A 6 -19.38 -18.51 9.37
C GLY A 6 -18.73 -18.07 10.67
N MET A 7 -18.52 -18.99 11.60
CA MET A 7 -17.70 -18.69 12.78
C MET A 7 -16.33 -18.18 12.32
N PRO A 8 -15.86 -17.02 12.79
CA PRO A 8 -14.56 -16.52 12.37
C PRO A 8 -13.49 -17.54 12.74
N ALA A 9 -12.77 -18.06 11.74
CA ALA A 9 -11.60 -18.87 11.99
C ALA A 9 -10.56 -17.99 12.73
N PRO A 10 -10.08 -18.38 13.92
CA PRO A 10 -9.01 -17.67 14.57
C PRO A 10 -7.68 -17.97 13.86
N PRO A 11 -6.82 -16.96 13.62
CA PRO A 11 -7.04 -15.54 13.88
C PRO A 11 -8.01 -14.88 12.87
N PRO A 12 -8.88 -13.94 13.32
CA PRO A 12 -9.92 -13.36 12.47
C PRO A 12 -9.29 -12.63 11.27
N ARG A 13 -9.93 -12.77 10.11
CA ARG A 13 -9.62 -12.02 8.88
C ARG A 13 -10.78 -11.09 8.55
N SER A 14 -10.51 -10.08 7.73
CA SER A 14 -11.57 -9.21 7.21
C SER A 14 -12.64 -10.05 6.49
N PRO A 15 -13.93 -9.93 6.86
CA PRO A 15 -15.02 -10.71 6.26
C PRO A 15 -15.11 -10.52 4.75
N TYR A 16 -15.55 -11.55 4.03
CA TYR A 16 -15.84 -11.43 2.61
C TYR A 16 -17.12 -10.61 2.39
N GLY A 17 -17.11 -9.68 1.44
CA GLY A 17 -18.27 -8.84 1.11
C GLY A 17 -18.51 -7.64 2.02
N THR A 18 -17.60 -7.36 2.97
CA THR A 18 -17.64 -6.17 3.82
C THR A 18 -16.42 -5.29 3.60
N GLY A 19 -16.61 -3.97 3.60
CA GLY A 19 -15.53 -3.00 3.42
C GLY A 19 -14.91 -3.02 2.03
N ASN A 20 -13.74 -2.41 1.90
CA ASN A 20 -13.09 -2.09 0.62
C ASN A 20 -11.72 -2.78 0.44
N LEU A 21 -11.50 -3.91 1.11
CA LEU A 21 -10.29 -4.73 0.97
C LEU A 21 -10.36 -5.76 -0.17
N ARG A 22 -11.48 -5.86 -0.88
CA ARG A 22 -11.64 -6.77 -2.02
C ARG A 22 -12.42 -6.07 -3.14
N GLY A 23 -11.80 -5.99 -4.30
CA GLY A 23 -12.42 -5.50 -5.53
C GLY A 23 -13.26 -6.57 -6.20
N ASP A 24 -13.71 -6.26 -7.41
CA ASP A 24 -14.52 -7.12 -8.26
C ASP A 24 -13.67 -7.87 -9.32
N ARG A 25 -12.48 -7.35 -9.63
CA ARG A 25 -11.60 -7.84 -10.69
C ARG A 25 -10.19 -8.14 -10.18
N ALA A 26 -9.59 -9.20 -10.71
CA ALA A 26 -8.18 -9.50 -10.49
C ALA A 26 -7.26 -8.45 -11.14
N PHE A 27 -6.11 -8.19 -10.52
CA PHE A 27 -5.16 -7.15 -10.93
C PHE A 27 -4.81 -7.19 -12.42
N PRO A 28 -4.47 -8.35 -13.05
CA PRO A 28 -4.09 -8.36 -14.46
C PRO A 28 -5.17 -7.83 -15.41
N ARG A 29 -6.46 -8.08 -15.11
CA ARG A 29 -7.57 -7.59 -15.90
C ARG A 29 -7.78 -6.09 -15.69
N ALA A 30 -7.80 -5.65 -14.45
CA ALA A 30 -7.97 -4.23 -14.14
C ALA A 30 -6.79 -3.40 -14.67
N ALA A 31 -5.56 -3.89 -14.53
CA ALA A 31 -4.36 -3.25 -15.06
C ALA A 31 -4.39 -3.10 -16.58
N HIS A 32 -4.91 -4.08 -17.32
CA HIS A 32 -5.03 -3.99 -18.78
C HIS A 32 -5.90 -2.79 -19.20
N ASP A 33 -7.01 -2.56 -18.49
CA ASP A 33 -7.91 -1.44 -18.79
C ASP A 33 -7.27 -0.09 -18.39
N GLU A 34 -6.69 0.00 -17.20
CA GLU A 34 -6.04 1.23 -16.71
C GLU A 34 -4.84 1.65 -17.55
N LEU A 35 -4.13 0.69 -18.17
CA LEU A 35 -3.03 0.98 -19.09
C LEU A 35 -3.49 1.74 -20.35
N GLY A 36 -4.77 1.66 -20.71
CA GLY A 36 -5.38 2.44 -21.79
C GLY A 36 -5.68 3.90 -21.41
N ASN A 37 -5.58 4.27 -20.13
CA ASN A 37 -5.86 5.62 -19.66
C ASN A 37 -4.60 6.52 -19.71
N ASP A 38 -4.38 7.18 -20.84
CA ASP A 38 -3.21 8.04 -21.04
C ASP A 38 -3.18 9.25 -20.09
N GLN A 39 -4.34 9.79 -19.69
CA GLN A 39 -4.39 10.92 -18.77
C GLN A 39 -3.92 10.50 -17.37
N LEU A 40 -4.45 9.39 -16.85
CA LEU A 40 -4.01 8.78 -15.59
C LEU A 40 -2.50 8.56 -15.60
N ARG A 41 -1.97 7.92 -16.65
CA ARG A 41 -0.54 7.60 -16.76
C ARG A 41 0.35 8.83 -16.76
N ARG A 42 -0.05 9.90 -17.46
CA ARG A 42 0.66 11.19 -17.44
C ARG A 42 0.62 11.83 -16.05
N ASN A 43 -0.55 11.84 -15.41
CA ASN A 43 -0.75 12.41 -14.08
C ASN A 43 0.14 11.70 -13.04
N LEU A 44 0.11 10.36 -13.03
CA LEU A 44 0.90 9.54 -12.11
C LEU A 44 2.39 9.72 -12.34
N GLY A 45 2.90 9.56 -13.57
CA GLY A 45 4.32 9.70 -13.86
C GLY A 45 4.89 11.06 -13.44
N ARG A 46 4.13 12.14 -13.66
CA ARG A 46 4.53 13.49 -13.21
C ARG A 46 4.54 13.60 -11.68
N ALA A 47 3.46 13.16 -11.04
CA ALA A 47 3.28 13.33 -9.60
C ALA A 47 4.26 12.48 -8.80
N THR A 48 4.38 11.18 -9.09
CA THR A 48 5.32 10.28 -8.41
C THR A 48 6.77 10.69 -8.65
N GLY A 49 7.11 11.12 -9.88
CA GLY A 49 8.43 11.65 -10.22
C GLY A 49 8.80 12.89 -9.40
N THR A 50 7.86 13.83 -9.25
CA THR A 50 8.05 15.04 -8.44
C THR A 50 8.25 14.69 -6.96
N ILE A 51 7.39 13.84 -6.39
CA ILE A 51 7.47 13.44 -4.98
C ILE A 51 8.78 12.71 -4.70
N ARG A 52 9.18 11.78 -5.57
CA ARG A 52 10.44 11.04 -5.45
C ARG A 52 11.65 11.97 -5.45
N ALA A 53 11.70 12.95 -6.35
CA ALA A 53 12.80 13.92 -6.39
C ALA A 53 12.87 14.76 -5.10
N LYS A 54 11.72 15.27 -4.62
CA LYS A 54 11.66 16.00 -3.34
C LYS A 54 12.15 15.16 -2.17
N ARG A 55 11.67 13.91 -2.06
CA ARG A 55 12.10 12.95 -1.04
C ARG A 55 13.62 12.79 -1.05
N LEU A 56 14.22 12.48 -2.20
CA LEU A 56 15.66 12.26 -2.30
C LEU A 56 16.46 13.46 -1.79
N ASN A 57 16.02 14.67 -2.14
CA ASN A 57 16.65 15.91 -1.66
C ASN A 57 16.56 16.01 -0.14
N VAL A 58 15.36 15.93 0.46
CA VAL A 58 15.20 16.15 1.91
C VAL A 58 15.74 15.01 2.78
N THR A 59 15.80 13.79 2.26
CA THR A 59 16.46 12.68 2.97
C THR A 59 17.98 12.80 2.86
N GLY A 60 18.51 13.32 1.75
CA GLY A 60 19.95 13.56 1.57
C GLY A 60 20.52 14.67 2.46
N GLU A 61 19.66 15.49 3.06
CA GLU A 61 20.05 16.48 4.07
C GLU A 61 20.40 15.88 5.43
N LEU A 62 20.00 14.63 5.69
CA LEU A 62 20.20 13.94 6.97
C LEU A 62 21.33 12.92 6.84
N PRO A 63 22.52 13.18 7.41
CA PRO A 63 23.64 12.22 7.35
C PRO A 63 23.32 10.92 8.11
N ASP A 64 22.37 10.96 9.04
CA ASP A 64 21.90 9.86 9.88
C ASP A 64 20.59 9.22 9.38
N TRP A 65 20.17 9.49 8.14
CA TRP A 65 18.91 8.97 7.59
C TRP A 65 18.76 7.45 7.73
N GLU A 66 19.81 6.67 7.47
CA GLU A 66 19.75 5.22 7.64
C GLU A 66 19.61 4.78 9.10
N ALA A 67 20.25 5.47 10.04
CA ALA A 67 20.10 5.22 11.47
C ALA A 67 18.67 5.54 11.95
N LEU A 68 18.07 6.61 11.42
CA LEU A 68 16.67 6.95 11.69
C LEU A 68 15.71 5.87 11.15
N ARG A 69 16.01 5.29 9.97
CA ARG A 69 15.23 4.16 9.43
C ARG A 69 15.37 2.90 10.28
N ASP A 70 16.57 2.62 10.80
CA ASP A 70 16.80 1.51 11.73
C ASP A 70 16.02 1.70 13.02
N ALA A 71 16.03 2.91 13.60
CA ALA A 71 15.23 3.24 14.77
C ALA A 71 13.72 3.03 14.53
N GLY A 72 13.20 3.54 13.41
CA GLY A 72 11.79 3.36 13.05
C GLY A 72 11.40 1.89 12.86
N SER A 73 12.26 1.10 12.21
CA SER A 73 12.07 -0.34 12.04
C SER A 73 12.06 -1.09 13.38
N ALA A 74 13.04 -0.79 14.25
CA ALA A 74 13.17 -1.41 15.56
C ALA A 74 11.97 -1.11 16.45
N ILE A 75 11.53 0.16 16.51
CA ILE A 75 10.35 0.57 17.31
C ILE A 75 9.09 -0.13 16.81
N LYS A 76 8.85 -0.16 15.50
CA LYS A 76 7.66 -0.84 14.96
C LYS A 76 7.69 -2.34 15.25
N THR A 77 8.87 -2.96 15.15
CA THR A 77 9.04 -4.38 15.46
C THR A 77 8.79 -4.68 16.94
N ASP A 78 9.33 -3.88 17.85
CA ASP A 78 9.04 -3.99 19.30
C ASP A 78 7.53 -3.84 19.57
N ALA A 79 6.91 -2.82 18.97
CA ALA A 79 5.48 -2.57 19.12
C ALA A 79 4.63 -3.77 18.66
N MET A 80 4.97 -4.40 17.53
CA MET A 80 4.25 -5.58 17.05
C MET A 80 4.48 -6.82 17.93
N ASN A 81 5.67 -6.96 18.52
CA ASN A 81 5.96 -8.07 19.43
C ASN A 81 5.25 -7.93 20.78
N ARG A 82 4.95 -6.70 21.21
CA ARG A 82 4.27 -6.38 22.47
C ARG A 82 2.82 -5.91 22.28
N LEU A 83 2.25 -6.12 21.09
CA LEU A 83 0.99 -5.52 20.69
C LEU A 83 -0.15 -5.70 21.72
N PRO A 84 -0.41 -6.90 22.29
CA PRO A 84 -1.48 -7.06 23.27
C PRO A 84 -1.31 -6.18 24.52
N GLU A 85 -0.10 -6.19 25.10
CA GLU A 85 0.26 -5.39 26.29
C GLU A 85 0.07 -3.89 26.01
N LEU A 86 0.55 -3.42 24.86
CA LEU A 86 0.50 -2.00 24.49
C LEU A 86 -0.92 -1.52 24.23
N LEU A 87 -1.80 -2.36 23.69
CA LEU A 87 -3.20 -2.00 23.47
C LEU A 87 -3.98 -1.92 24.79
N GLU A 88 -3.78 -2.86 25.72
CA GLU A 88 -4.37 -2.79 27.07
C GLU A 88 -3.86 -1.56 27.85
N GLN A 89 -2.58 -1.22 27.69
CA GLN A 89 -2.01 -0.01 28.24
C GLN A 89 -2.64 1.25 27.64
N LEU A 90 -2.77 1.30 26.32
CA LEU A 90 -3.41 2.41 25.60
C LEU A 90 -4.87 2.57 26.06
N GLU A 91 -5.62 1.49 26.14
CA GLU A 91 -7.02 1.50 26.57
C GLU A 91 -7.19 2.11 27.96
N ARG A 92 -6.38 1.63 28.91
CA ARG A 92 -6.36 2.17 30.27
C ARG A 92 -6.04 3.67 30.28
N LYS A 93 -5.02 4.09 29.52
CA LYS A 93 -4.61 5.51 29.48
C LYS A 93 -5.64 6.42 28.83
N VAL A 94 -6.30 5.97 27.76
CA VAL A 94 -7.41 6.72 27.15
C VAL A 94 -8.58 6.86 28.12
N THR A 95 -8.92 5.78 28.83
CA THR A 95 -10.01 5.76 29.82
C THR A 95 -9.71 6.68 31.01
N GLU A 96 -8.49 6.66 31.54
CA GLU A 96 -8.02 7.58 32.59
C GLU A 96 -8.14 9.06 32.19
N ARG A 97 -8.14 9.35 30.89
CA ARG A 97 -8.25 10.71 30.32
C ARG A 97 -9.67 11.07 29.87
N GLY A 98 -10.66 10.27 30.26
CA GLY A 98 -12.07 10.52 29.98
C GLY A 98 -12.54 10.10 28.58
N GLY A 99 -11.71 9.38 27.81
CA GLY A 99 -12.16 8.73 26.58
C GLY A 99 -12.81 7.37 26.84
N THR A 100 -13.56 6.87 25.87
CA THR A 100 -14.13 5.51 25.89
C THR A 100 -13.51 4.69 24.77
N VAL A 101 -13.06 3.47 25.08
CA VAL A 101 -12.42 2.58 24.11
C VAL A 101 -13.38 1.48 23.70
N HIS A 102 -13.44 1.21 22.40
CA HIS A 102 -14.24 0.13 21.80
C HIS A 102 -13.31 -0.77 21.00
N TRP A 103 -13.48 -2.08 21.14
CA TRP A 103 -12.73 -3.06 20.36
C TRP A 103 -13.61 -3.61 19.24
N ALA A 104 -13.13 -3.54 18.00
CA ALA A 104 -13.81 -4.05 16.83
C ALA A 104 -12.97 -5.14 16.17
N ARG A 105 -13.52 -6.36 16.11
CA ARG A 105 -12.87 -7.51 15.48
C ARG A 105 -12.77 -7.35 13.97
N ASP A 106 -13.73 -6.66 13.36
CA ASP A 106 -13.79 -6.47 11.91
C ASP A 106 -14.50 -5.17 11.50
N ALA A 107 -14.60 -4.98 10.18
CA ALA A 107 -15.27 -3.86 9.56
C ALA A 107 -16.75 -3.72 9.97
N ALA A 108 -17.49 -4.82 10.10
CA ALA A 108 -18.92 -4.77 10.42
C ALA A 108 -19.14 -4.29 11.86
N GLU A 109 -18.35 -4.81 12.81
CA GLU A 109 -18.41 -4.40 14.21
C GLU A 109 -17.98 -2.93 14.38
N ALA A 110 -16.92 -2.49 13.70
CA ALA A 110 -16.48 -1.10 13.74
C ALA A 110 -17.56 -0.14 13.19
N ASN A 111 -18.13 -0.48 12.04
CA ASN A 111 -19.22 0.28 11.42
C ASN A 111 -20.44 0.39 12.35
N ALA A 112 -20.86 -0.71 12.95
CA ALA A 112 -21.97 -0.73 13.90
C ALA A 112 -21.69 0.11 15.15
N ILE A 113 -20.46 0.08 15.68
CA ILE A 113 -20.04 0.91 16.80
C ILE A 113 -20.15 2.39 16.42
N VAL A 114 -19.54 2.81 15.32
CA VAL A 114 -19.53 4.21 14.89
C VAL A 114 -20.97 4.70 14.63
N ALA A 115 -21.78 3.96 13.88
CA ALA A 115 -23.17 4.34 13.59
C ALA A 115 -24.01 4.52 14.87
N ARG A 116 -23.85 3.62 15.85
CA ARG A 116 -24.52 3.73 17.16
C ARG A 116 -24.07 4.97 17.93
N LEU A 117 -22.78 5.28 17.93
CA LEU A 117 -22.25 6.46 18.63
C LEU A 117 -22.78 7.74 17.99
N VAL A 118 -22.77 7.84 16.67
CA VAL A 118 -23.35 9.00 15.96
C VAL A 118 -24.85 9.12 16.27
N THR A 119 -25.61 8.04 16.16
CA THR A 119 -27.05 8.04 16.43
C THR A 119 -27.37 8.48 17.87
N ALA A 120 -26.54 8.10 18.84
CA ALA A 120 -26.73 8.48 20.24
C ALA A 120 -26.63 10.00 20.48
N THR A 121 -25.95 10.73 19.61
CA THR A 121 -25.89 12.21 19.66
C THR A 121 -27.13 12.89 19.08
N GLY A 122 -27.96 12.15 18.33
CA GLY A 122 -29.08 12.68 17.56
C GLY A 122 -28.66 13.39 16.26
N SER A 123 -27.38 13.32 15.86
CA SER A 123 -26.91 13.84 14.57
C SER A 123 -27.18 12.88 13.42
N ASP A 124 -27.51 13.47 12.26
CA ASP A 124 -27.67 12.83 10.96
C ASP A 124 -26.54 13.20 9.98
N GLU A 125 -25.55 13.98 10.43
CA GLU A 125 -24.37 14.37 9.67
C GLU A 125 -23.09 14.14 10.50
N VAL A 126 -21.99 13.75 9.85
CA VAL A 126 -20.65 13.69 10.44
C VAL A 126 -19.64 14.35 9.52
N ILE A 127 -18.64 15.04 10.08
CA ILE A 127 -17.46 15.46 9.33
C ILE A 127 -16.32 14.47 9.57
N LYS A 128 -15.53 14.18 8.53
CA LYS A 128 -14.50 13.15 8.60
C LYS A 128 -13.14 13.65 8.15
N VAL A 129 -12.14 13.34 8.98
CA VAL A 129 -10.73 13.43 8.58
C VAL A 129 -10.39 12.24 7.70
N LYS A 130 -9.65 12.46 6.62
CA LYS A 130 -9.17 11.39 5.75
C LYS A 130 -8.54 10.25 6.56
N SER A 131 -9.04 9.04 6.36
CA SER A 131 -8.58 7.87 7.10
C SER A 131 -8.71 6.60 6.28
N MET A 132 -7.55 6.00 5.98
CA MET A 132 -7.47 4.69 5.32
C MET A 132 -8.23 3.61 6.09
N ALA A 133 -8.29 3.68 7.42
CA ALA A 133 -9.01 2.71 8.24
C ALA A 133 -10.53 2.83 8.06
N THR A 134 -11.05 4.05 7.93
CA THR A 134 -12.48 4.26 7.63
C THR A 134 -12.83 3.88 6.19
N GLN A 135 -11.90 4.11 5.26
CA GLN A 135 -12.06 3.65 3.88
C GLN A 135 -12.01 2.13 3.79
N GLU A 136 -11.10 1.48 4.53
CA GLU A 136 -10.93 0.03 4.62
C GLU A 136 -12.23 -0.67 5.00
N ILE A 137 -12.98 -0.11 5.96
CA ILE A 137 -14.24 -0.68 6.46
C ILE A 137 -15.48 -0.24 5.69
N GLY A 138 -15.34 0.67 4.71
CA GLY A 138 -16.48 1.23 3.96
C GLY A 138 -17.43 2.04 4.85
N LEU A 139 -16.85 2.90 5.71
CA LEU A 139 -17.63 3.61 6.72
C LEU A 139 -18.62 4.59 6.09
N ASN A 140 -18.24 5.27 5.01
CA ASN A 140 -19.12 6.27 4.41
C ASN A 140 -20.39 5.61 3.87
N GLU A 141 -20.21 4.55 3.08
CA GLU A 141 -21.31 3.78 2.50
C GLU A 141 -22.19 3.16 3.59
N HIS A 142 -21.60 2.73 4.71
CA HIS A 142 -22.35 2.23 5.85
C HIS A 142 -23.19 3.32 6.53
N LEU A 143 -22.60 4.47 6.83
CA LEU A 143 -23.31 5.59 7.46
C LEU A 143 -24.46 6.08 6.59
N GLU A 144 -24.23 6.22 5.28
CA GLU A 144 -25.27 6.61 4.32
C GLU A 144 -26.42 5.60 4.30
N SER A 145 -26.11 4.30 4.37
CA SER A 145 -27.13 3.24 4.39
C SER A 145 -28.05 3.28 5.62
N VAL A 146 -27.64 3.94 6.70
CA VAL A 146 -28.42 4.14 7.93
C VAL A 146 -28.92 5.58 8.10
N GLY A 147 -28.82 6.40 7.05
CA GLY A 147 -29.35 7.77 7.03
C GLY A 147 -28.45 8.83 7.68
N ILE A 148 -27.15 8.55 7.85
CA ILE A 148 -26.15 9.51 8.33
C ILE A 148 -25.30 9.96 7.14
N THR A 149 -25.16 11.27 6.94
CA THR A 149 -24.39 11.85 5.84
C THR A 149 -22.95 12.13 6.28
N PRO A 150 -21.93 11.41 5.77
CA PRO A 150 -20.53 11.72 6.02
C PRO A 150 -20.02 12.80 5.06
N TYR A 151 -19.27 13.76 5.58
CA TYR A 151 -18.57 14.78 4.78
C TYR A 151 -17.06 14.64 4.93
N GLU A 152 -16.37 14.30 3.84
CA GLU A 152 -14.91 14.33 3.81
C GLU A 152 -14.40 15.76 3.91
N THR A 153 -13.40 15.97 4.77
CA THR A 153 -12.82 17.30 5.02
C THR A 153 -11.44 17.50 4.39
N ASP A 154 -10.80 16.41 3.97
CA ASP A 154 -9.59 16.44 3.14
C ASP A 154 -9.95 16.84 1.72
N LEU A 155 -9.22 17.78 1.12
CA LEU A 155 -9.57 18.29 -0.20
C LEU A 155 -9.60 17.19 -1.26
N ALA A 156 -8.64 16.27 -1.23
CA ALA A 156 -8.56 15.20 -2.23
C ALA A 156 -9.64 14.14 -1.99
N GLU A 157 -9.93 13.77 -0.74
CA GLU A 157 -11.09 12.88 -0.44
C GLU A 157 -12.42 13.55 -0.76
N LEU A 158 -12.57 14.85 -0.52
CA LEU A 158 -13.78 15.59 -0.88
C LEU A 158 -13.99 15.58 -2.39
N ILE A 159 -12.94 15.78 -3.19
CA ILE A 159 -13.02 15.68 -4.65
C ILE A 159 -13.49 14.29 -5.08
N VAL A 160 -12.93 13.23 -4.46
CA VAL A 160 -13.30 11.84 -4.74
C VAL A 160 -14.76 11.58 -4.35
N GLN A 161 -15.19 12.07 -3.18
CA GLN A 161 -16.56 11.94 -2.68
C GLN A 161 -17.56 12.65 -3.60
N LEU A 162 -17.31 13.91 -3.97
CA LEU A 162 -18.19 14.67 -4.87
C LEU A 162 -18.29 14.03 -6.26
N ALA A 163 -17.24 13.34 -6.70
CA ALA A 163 -17.20 12.65 -7.98
C ALA A 163 -17.84 11.25 -7.98
N ASP A 164 -18.35 10.77 -6.83
CA ASP A 164 -18.81 9.39 -6.66
C ASP A 164 -17.72 8.36 -7.08
N ASP A 165 -16.46 8.65 -6.75
CA ASP A 165 -15.27 7.92 -7.20
C ASP A 165 -14.56 7.21 -6.03
N LYS A 166 -13.47 6.49 -6.31
CA LYS A 166 -12.61 5.84 -5.32
C LYS A 166 -11.22 6.48 -5.26
N PRO A 167 -10.57 6.51 -4.09
CA PRO A 167 -9.18 6.96 -3.98
C PRO A 167 -8.23 6.05 -4.79
N SER A 168 -7.28 6.64 -5.52
CA SER A 168 -6.26 5.87 -6.26
C SER A 168 -4.89 5.89 -5.60
N HIS A 169 -4.70 6.61 -4.49
CA HIS A 169 -3.41 6.77 -3.81
C HIS A 169 -3.59 7.01 -2.30
N ILE A 170 -2.67 6.48 -1.50
CA ILE A 170 -2.73 6.60 -0.02
C ILE A 170 -2.58 8.05 0.44
N LEU A 171 -1.60 8.79 -0.08
CA LEU A 171 -1.36 10.19 0.27
C LEU A 171 -2.25 11.20 -0.47
N VAL A 172 -2.41 11.07 -1.79
CA VAL A 172 -3.11 12.03 -2.65
C VAL A 172 -4.28 11.33 -3.35
N PRO A 173 -5.42 11.07 -2.66
CA PRO A 173 -6.56 10.29 -3.16
C PRO A 173 -6.95 10.55 -4.61
N ALA A 174 -7.04 11.84 -4.98
CA ALA A 174 -7.43 12.32 -6.31
C ALA A 174 -6.27 12.49 -7.30
N ILE A 175 -5.10 11.85 -7.09
CA ILE A 175 -3.90 12.01 -7.96
C ILE A 175 -4.15 11.70 -9.44
N HIS A 176 -5.20 10.93 -9.73
CA HIS A 176 -5.62 10.56 -11.08
C HIS A 176 -6.40 11.67 -11.78
N ARG A 177 -6.95 12.65 -11.05
CA ARG A 177 -7.73 13.77 -11.59
C ARG A 177 -6.86 14.99 -11.88
N ASN A 178 -7.11 15.63 -13.02
CA ASN A 178 -6.49 16.90 -13.37
C ASN A 178 -7.34 18.11 -12.89
N ARG A 179 -6.80 19.32 -13.04
CA ARG A 179 -7.44 20.54 -12.52
C ARG A 179 -8.74 20.92 -13.23
N ASP A 180 -8.86 20.59 -14.51
CA ASP A 180 -10.08 20.85 -15.28
C ASP A 180 -11.22 19.93 -14.83
N GLU A 181 -10.91 18.66 -14.57
CA GLU A 181 -11.86 17.72 -13.97
C GLU A 181 -12.31 18.19 -12.58
N ILE A 182 -11.36 18.62 -11.73
CA ILE A 182 -11.66 19.13 -10.37
C ILE A 182 -12.56 20.37 -10.44
N ARG A 183 -12.29 21.29 -11.38
CA ARG A 183 -13.14 22.45 -11.63
C ARG A 183 -14.55 22.03 -11.98
N GLN A 184 -14.71 21.10 -12.91
CA GLN A 184 -16.02 20.62 -13.35
C GLN A 184 -16.79 19.94 -12.21
N ILE A 185 -16.14 19.07 -11.44
CA ILE A 185 -16.74 18.45 -10.24
C ILE A 185 -17.21 19.52 -9.25
N SER A 186 -16.39 20.56 -9.02
CA SER A 186 -16.76 21.66 -8.12
C SER A 186 -18.01 22.38 -8.61
N LEU A 187 -18.08 22.73 -9.89
CA LEU A 187 -19.22 23.41 -10.52
C LEU A 187 -20.52 22.58 -10.42
N ASP A 188 -20.42 21.27 -10.63
CA ASP A 188 -21.58 20.38 -10.68
C ASP A 188 -22.11 19.99 -9.29
N ARG A 189 -21.22 19.93 -8.28
CA ARG A 189 -21.51 19.24 -7.02
C ARG A 189 -21.40 20.12 -5.77
N ILE A 190 -20.73 21.27 -5.82
CA ILE A 190 -20.66 22.20 -4.68
C ILE A 190 -21.80 23.22 -4.77
N PRO A 191 -22.76 23.22 -3.83
CA PRO A 191 -23.84 24.20 -3.83
C PRO A 191 -23.32 25.64 -3.69
N GLY A 192 -23.85 26.56 -4.49
CA GLY A 192 -23.50 27.99 -4.40
C GLY A 192 -22.07 28.34 -4.82
N VAL A 193 -21.38 27.44 -5.53
CA VAL A 193 -20.08 27.72 -6.14
C VAL A 193 -20.22 28.78 -7.24
N ASP A 194 -19.17 29.58 -7.43
CA ASP A 194 -19.12 30.61 -8.48
C ASP A 194 -19.17 29.94 -9.87
N PRO A 195 -20.17 30.25 -10.72
CA PRO A 195 -20.23 29.71 -12.09
C PRO A 195 -19.00 30.04 -12.94
N GLU A 196 -18.30 31.13 -12.62
CA GLU A 196 -17.08 31.57 -13.31
C GLU A 196 -15.80 31.00 -12.67
N LEU A 197 -15.90 30.02 -11.76
CA LEU A 197 -14.75 29.35 -11.15
C LEU A 197 -13.79 28.87 -12.24
N ASP A 198 -12.51 29.21 -12.12
CA ASP A 198 -11.44 28.76 -13.02
C ASP A 198 -10.71 27.50 -12.46
N ASN A 199 -9.68 27.04 -13.16
CA ASN A 199 -8.88 25.87 -12.76
C ASN A 199 -7.61 26.26 -11.96
N VAL A 200 -7.52 27.50 -11.47
CA VAL A 200 -6.38 27.96 -10.68
C VAL A 200 -6.45 27.30 -9.29
N PRO A 201 -5.37 26.62 -8.82
CA PRO A 201 -5.41 25.85 -7.58
C PRO A 201 -5.91 26.62 -6.35
N ALA A 202 -5.52 27.90 -6.21
CA ALA A 202 -5.97 28.75 -5.10
C ALA A 202 -7.48 29.02 -5.13
N HIS A 203 -8.09 29.16 -6.31
CA HIS A 203 -9.53 29.39 -6.44
C HIS A 203 -10.34 28.12 -6.17
N LEU A 204 -9.89 26.97 -6.68
CA LEU A 204 -10.46 25.66 -6.38
C LEU A 204 -10.43 25.36 -4.87
N ALA A 205 -9.27 25.57 -4.24
CA ALA A 205 -9.13 25.41 -2.79
C ALA A 205 -10.01 26.39 -2.00
N ALA A 206 -10.16 27.63 -2.47
CA ALA A 206 -11.05 28.61 -1.84
C ALA A 206 -12.53 28.22 -1.92
N ALA A 207 -12.97 27.61 -3.04
CA ALA A 207 -14.33 27.09 -3.19
C ALA A 207 -14.61 25.95 -2.19
N ALA A 208 -13.74 24.95 -2.15
CA ALA A 208 -13.82 23.85 -1.18
C ALA A 208 -13.78 24.35 0.27
N ARG A 209 -12.91 25.31 0.58
CA ARG A 209 -12.80 25.93 1.91
C ARG A 209 -14.09 26.64 2.34
N ARG A 210 -14.81 27.28 1.42
CA ARG A 210 -16.11 27.92 1.75
C ARG A 210 -17.15 26.86 2.08
N TYR A 211 -17.27 25.84 1.24
CA TYR A 211 -18.17 24.70 1.43
C TYR A 211 -17.92 23.99 2.78
N LEU A 212 -16.68 23.59 3.05
CA LEU A 212 -16.33 22.89 4.29
C LEU A 212 -16.48 23.76 5.55
N ARG A 213 -16.31 25.08 5.45
CA ARG A 213 -16.43 25.97 6.61
C ARG A 213 -17.84 25.98 7.18
N GLU A 214 -18.86 25.90 6.35
CA GLU A 214 -20.23 25.75 6.80
C GLU A 214 -20.37 24.46 7.61
N LYS A 215 -19.96 23.32 7.02
CA LYS A 215 -20.04 22.01 7.66
C LYS A 215 -19.28 21.93 8.98
N PHE A 216 -18.09 22.51 9.06
CA PHE A 216 -17.32 22.58 10.31
C PHE A 216 -18.05 23.32 11.45
N LEU A 217 -18.89 24.30 11.12
CA LEU A 217 -19.59 25.12 12.12
C LEU A 217 -20.96 24.55 12.50
N THR A 218 -21.55 23.67 11.67
CA THR A 218 -22.88 23.11 11.89
C THR A 218 -22.85 21.66 12.38
N THR A 219 -21.79 20.91 12.11
CA THR A 219 -21.71 19.47 12.40
C THR A 219 -21.12 19.20 13.79
N LYS A 220 -21.82 18.42 14.61
CA LYS A 220 -21.47 18.18 16.02
C LYS A 220 -20.61 16.95 16.26
N VAL A 221 -20.51 16.07 15.28
CA VAL A 221 -19.77 14.80 15.39
C VAL A 221 -18.67 14.76 14.34
N ALA A 222 -17.44 14.49 14.78
CA ALA A 222 -16.33 14.17 13.91
C ALA A 222 -15.98 12.69 13.98
N VAL A 223 -15.59 12.15 12.83
CA VAL A 223 -14.87 10.89 12.74
C VAL A 223 -13.44 11.17 12.27
N SER A 224 -12.46 10.55 12.93
CA SER A 224 -11.05 10.65 12.53
C SER A 224 -10.39 9.27 12.39
N GLY A 225 -9.24 9.26 11.73
CA GLY A 225 -8.25 8.20 11.93
C GLY A 225 -7.17 8.66 12.92
N ALA A 226 -6.17 7.80 13.11
CA ALA A 226 -4.90 8.18 13.72
C ALA A 226 -3.74 7.73 12.83
N ASN A 227 -2.64 8.48 12.83
CA ASN A 227 -1.35 7.99 12.33
C ASN A 227 -0.67 7.11 13.38
N PHE A 228 -0.70 7.55 14.65
CA PHE A 228 -0.12 6.84 15.79
C PHE A 228 -1.00 6.98 17.03
N GLY A 229 -0.98 5.95 17.87
CA GLY A 229 -1.49 6.01 19.25
C GLY A 229 -0.40 5.65 20.23
N ILE A 230 -0.22 6.44 21.28
CA ILE A 230 0.88 6.31 22.24
C ILE A 230 0.38 5.57 23.48
N ALA A 231 0.83 4.33 23.66
CA ALA A 231 0.40 3.49 24.78
C ALA A 231 0.71 4.13 26.13
N GLU A 232 1.91 4.71 26.30
CA GLU A 232 2.34 5.36 27.54
C GLU A 232 1.38 6.44 28.06
N THR A 233 0.83 7.26 27.16
CA THR A 233 0.12 8.49 27.53
C THR A 233 -1.37 8.50 27.19
N GLY A 234 -1.84 7.59 26.33
CA GLY A 234 -3.19 7.66 25.77
C GLY A 234 -3.34 8.73 24.69
N THR A 235 -2.23 9.26 24.18
CA THR A 235 -2.22 10.31 23.16
C THR A 235 -2.42 9.72 21.77
N LEU A 236 -3.26 10.34 20.96
CA LEU A 236 -3.37 10.05 19.53
C LEU A 236 -2.76 11.18 18.72
N ALA A 237 -2.25 10.86 17.52
CA ALA A 237 -1.62 11.81 16.63
C ALA A 237 -2.12 11.66 15.20
N VAL A 238 -2.39 12.80 14.55
CA VAL A 238 -2.65 12.93 13.12
C VAL A 238 -1.68 13.94 12.52
N VAL A 239 -1.14 13.60 11.35
CA VAL A 239 -0.30 14.49 10.54
C VAL A 239 -1.01 14.80 9.24
N GLU A 240 -1.07 16.09 8.88
CA GLU A 240 -1.83 16.57 7.74
C GLU A 240 -1.22 17.86 7.15
N SER A 241 -1.76 18.31 6.01
CA SER A 241 -1.20 19.40 5.20
C SER A 241 -2.12 20.61 5.05
N GLU A 242 -3.37 20.56 5.52
CA GLU A 242 -4.42 21.50 5.11
C GLU A 242 -5.13 22.21 6.30
N GLY A 243 -4.91 21.75 7.53
CA GLY A 243 -5.52 22.22 8.77
C GLY A 243 -6.93 21.71 9.03
N ASN A 244 -7.49 20.87 8.15
CA ASN A 244 -8.88 20.37 8.24
C ASN A 244 -9.05 19.34 9.36
N GLY A 245 -8.03 18.52 9.60
CA GLY A 245 -7.99 17.53 10.66
C GLY A 245 -8.11 18.21 12.00
N ARG A 246 -7.33 19.27 12.21
CA ARG A 246 -7.44 20.09 13.43
C ARG A 246 -8.86 20.58 13.67
N MET A 247 -9.57 21.06 12.65
CA MET A 247 -10.94 21.54 12.78
C MET A 247 -11.90 20.44 13.26
N CYS A 248 -11.75 19.21 12.73
CA CYS A 248 -12.50 18.04 13.19
C CYS A 248 -12.18 17.65 14.64
N LEU A 249 -10.96 17.94 15.10
CA LEU A 249 -10.50 17.59 16.45
C LEU A 249 -10.82 18.67 17.50
N THR A 250 -11.33 19.85 17.10
CA THR A 250 -11.55 20.98 18.02
C THR A 250 -12.97 21.55 18.02
N LEU A 251 -13.69 21.51 16.90
CA LEU A 251 -15.03 22.12 16.81
C LEU A 251 -16.18 21.20 17.21
N PRO A 252 -16.18 19.91 16.84
CA PRO A 252 -17.25 18.98 17.20
C PRO A 252 -17.34 18.73 18.70
N GLU A 253 -18.55 18.43 19.16
CA GLU A 253 -18.85 18.04 20.54
C GLU A 253 -18.40 16.60 20.82
N THR A 254 -18.55 15.72 19.83
CA THR A 254 -18.16 14.29 19.90
C THR A 254 -17.09 13.96 18.85
N LEU A 255 -16.03 13.27 19.28
CA LEU A 255 -14.97 12.76 18.40
C LEU A 255 -14.89 11.24 18.47
N ILE A 256 -15.00 10.58 17.31
CA ILE A 256 -14.86 9.13 17.16
C ILE A 256 -13.61 8.85 16.31
N THR A 257 -12.57 8.29 16.92
CA THR A 257 -11.35 7.91 16.20
C THR A 257 -11.32 6.42 15.91
N VAL A 258 -11.18 6.04 14.63
CA VAL A 258 -10.99 4.65 14.19
C VAL A 258 -9.51 4.41 13.92
N MET A 259 -8.89 3.53 14.70
CA MET A 259 -7.47 3.23 14.62
C MET A 259 -7.24 1.73 14.47
N GLY A 260 -6.54 1.35 13.40
CA GLY A 260 -5.99 -0.01 13.28
C GLY A 260 -5.04 -0.31 14.45
N ILE A 261 -5.17 -1.47 15.06
CA ILE A 261 -4.39 -1.84 16.25
C ILE A 261 -2.87 -1.80 16.03
N GLU A 262 -2.42 -1.93 14.78
CA GLU A 262 -1.00 -1.90 14.40
C GLU A 262 -0.36 -0.50 14.53
N LYS A 263 -1.15 0.56 14.75
CA LYS A 263 -0.67 1.94 14.81
C LYS A 263 -0.15 2.37 16.18
N VAL A 264 -0.20 1.49 17.18
CA VAL A 264 0.32 1.79 18.52
C VAL A 264 1.84 1.96 18.50
N LEU A 265 2.34 2.90 19.31
CA LEU A 265 3.74 3.08 19.67
C LEU A 265 3.88 2.97 21.20
N PRO A 266 5.00 2.45 21.72
CA PRO A 266 5.18 2.27 23.16
C PRO A 266 5.23 3.59 23.93
N ARG A 267 6.14 4.49 23.55
CA ARG A 267 6.46 5.71 24.30
C ARG A 267 6.20 6.98 23.50
N TYR A 268 5.96 8.09 24.20
CA TYR A 268 5.76 9.38 23.53
C TYR A 268 7.00 9.82 22.74
N GLN A 269 8.20 9.57 23.28
CA GLN A 269 9.46 9.92 22.63
C GLN A 269 9.66 9.18 21.30
N ASP A 270 9.08 7.98 21.14
CA ASP A 270 9.19 7.22 19.90
C ASP A 270 8.53 7.96 18.71
N LEU A 271 7.57 8.86 18.98
CA LEU A 271 6.89 9.67 17.97
C LEU A 271 7.86 10.58 17.21
N GLU A 272 8.92 11.07 17.86
CA GLU A 272 9.94 11.94 17.23
C GLU A 272 10.54 11.29 15.98
N VAL A 273 10.84 10.00 16.05
CA VAL A 273 11.39 9.23 14.93
C VAL A 273 10.42 9.25 13.75
N PHE A 274 9.14 9.03 14.01
CA PHE A 274 8.13 8.96 12.94
C PHE A 274 7.77 10.34 12.38
N LEU A 275 7.82 11.41 13.18
CA LEU A 275 7.66 12.78 12.69
C LEU A 275 8.81 13.22 11.78
N GLN A 276 9.99 12.59 11.89
CA GLN A 276 11.09 12.83 10.97
C GLN A 276 11.01 11.95 9.71
N LEU A 277 10.61 10.68 9.87
CA LEU A 277 10.51 9.70 8.78
C LEU A 277 9.33 9.96 7.83
N LEU A 278 8.13 10.20 8.37
CA LEU A 278 6.87 10.23 7.63
C LEU A 278 6.82 11.37 6.60
N PRO A 279 6.95 12.67 6.96
CA PRO A 279 6.88 13.78 6.01
C PRO A 279 7.92 13.66 4.90
N ARG A 280 9.17 13.33 5.27
CA ARG A 280 10.28 13.18 4.31
C ARG A 280 10.01 12.08 3.31
N SER A 281 9.47 10.95 3.78
CA SER A 281 9.17 9.79 2.92
C SER A 281 7.91 9.98 2.08
N SER A 282 6.96 10.78 2.57
CA SER A 282 5.63 10.90 1.98
C SER A 282 5.55 12.04 0.98
N THR A 283 5.62 13.29 1.43
CA THR A 283 5.50 14.50 0.61
C THR A 283 6.85 15.09 0.21
N GLY A 284 7.95 14.62 0.81
CA GLY A 284 9.27 15.21 0.67
C GLY A 284 9.38 16.53 1.45
N GLU A 285 8.72 16.61 2.59
CA GLU A 285 8.78 17.76 3.50
C GLU A 285 9.68 17.45 4.70
N ARG A 286 10.31 18.46 5.32
CA ARG A 286 11.10 18.28 6.55
C ARG A 286 10.21 18.02 7.78
N MET A 287 8.99 18.54 7.75
CA MET A 287 7.96 18.44 8.78
C MET A 287 6.60 18.67 8.09
N ASN A 288 5.55 17.99 8.54
CA ASN A 288 4.19 18.28 8.09
C ASN A 288 3.76 19.70 8.52
N PRO A 289 2.99 20.44 7.70
CA PRO A 289 2.46 21.75 8.08
C PRO A 289 1.59 21.71 9.34
N TYR A 290 0.82 20.63 9.53
CA TYR A 290 -0.04 20.44 10.70
C TYR A 290 0.22 19.09 11.35
N THR A 291 0.47 19.11 12.65
CA THR A 291 0.59 17.93 13.50
C THR A 291 -0.30 18.14 14.71
N SER A 292 -1.37 17.36 14.83
CA SER A 292 -2.34 17.46 15.91
C SER A 292 -2.21 16.26 16.83
N LEU A 293 -2.06 16.53 18.11
CA LEU A 293 -2.04 15.53 19.17
C LEU A 293 -3.14 15.86 20.17
N TRP A 294 -3.86 14.85 20.63
CA TRP A 294 -4.89 15.00 21.66
C TRP A 294 -4.81 13.84 22.65
N THR A 295 -5.14 14.12 23.91
CA THR A 295 -5.03 13.17 25.03
C THR A 295 -6.30 13.26 25.87
N GLY A 296 -7.30 12.46 25.50
CA GLY A 296 -8.62 12.48 26.14
C GLY A 296 -9.40 13.77 25.91
N VAL A 297 -10.22 14.13 26.89
CA VAL A 297 -11.12 15.29 26.84
C VAL A 297 -10.68 16.39 27.82
N THR A 298 -10.92 17.65 27.44
CA THR A 298 -10.69 18.81 28.31
C THR A 298 -11.99 19.61 28.44
N PRO A 299 -12.50 19.89 29.66
CA PRO A 299 -13.73 20.64 29.84
C PRO A 299 -13.71 22.00 29.15
N GLY A 300 -14.66 22.23 28.23
CA GLY A 300 -14.79 23.50 27.50
C GLY A 300 -13.74 23.76 26.42
N ASP A 301 -12.86 22.80 26.13
CA ASP A 301 -11.85 22.90 25.07
C ASP A 301 -11.87 21.63 24.20
N GLY A 302 -12.42 21.76 23.00
CA GLY A 302 -12.55 20.66 22.04
C GLY A 302 -13.73 19.71 22.33
N PRO A 303 -13.69 18.50 21.73
CA PRO A 303 -14.68 17.45 21.97
C PRO A 303 -14.82 17.12 23.46
N GLN A 304 -16.07 17.07 23.91
CA GLN A 304 -16.44 16.72 25.29
C GLN A 304 -16.76 15.24 25.44
N ASP A 305 -16.98 14.55 24.33
CA ASP A 305 -17.14 13.10 24.26
C ASP A 305 -16.14 12.51 23.27
N PHE A 306 -15.29 11.58 23.73
CA PHE A 306 -14.22 11.01 22.94
C PHE A 306 -14.29 9.48 22.93
N HIS A 307 -14.33 8.90 21.74
CA HIS A 307 -14.32 7.46 21.53
C HIS A 307 -13.12 7.03 20.68
N LEU A 308 -12.41 6.00 21.13
CA LEU A 308 -11.38 5.31 20.36
C LEU A 308 -11.88 3.91 19.96
N VAL A 309 -12.05 3.66 18.67
CA VAL A 309 -12.35 2.34 18.11
C VAL A 309 -11.05 1.68 17.65
N LEU A 310 -10.62 0.65 18.38
CA LEU A 310 -9.49 -0.21 18.04
C LEU A 310 -9.95 -1.28 17.04
N LEU A 311 -9.42 -1.20 15.82
CA LEU A 311 -9.81 -2.04 14.69
C LEU A 311 -8.79 -3.16 14.44
N ASP A 312 -9.22 -4.42 14.56
CA ASP A 312 -8.42 -5.57 14.14
C ASP A 312 -8.53 -5.81 12.62
N ASN A 313 -9.70 -6.24 12.13
CA ASN A 313 -10.01 -6.48 10.71
C ASN A 313 -8.91 -7.26 9.95
N GLY A 314 -8.35 -8.30 10.58
CA GLY A 314 -7.30 -9.13 9.98
C GLY A 314 -5.88 -8.84 10.45
N ARG A 315 -5.68 -7.85 11.32
CA ARG A 315 -4.35 -7.49 11.84
C ARG A 315 -3.79 -8.58 12.75
N THR A 316 -4.60 -9.20 13.59
CA THR A 316 -4.16 -10.36 14.39
C THR A 316 -3.78 -11.54 13.49
N ALA A 317 -4.47 -11.74 12.36
CA ALA A 317 -4.10 -12.78 11.40
C ALA A 317 -2.79 -12.47 10.68
N ALA A 318 -2.58 -11.23 10.25
CA ALA A 318 -1.31 -10.76 9.70
C ALA A 318 -0.17 -10.88 10.71
N LEU A 319 -0.44 -10.56 11.99
CA LEU A 319 0.55 -10.67 13.05
C LEU A 319 0.96 -12.12 13.30
N ALA A 320 0.06 -13.09 13.13
CA ALA A 320 0.37 -14.51 13.30
C ALA A 320 1.27 -15.09 12.20
N ASP A 321 1.37 -14.44 11.04
CA ASP A 321 2.27 -14.86 9.95
C ASP A 321 3.71 -14.44 10.30
N ALA A 322 4.62 -15.42 10.40
CA ALA A 322 6.01 -15.21 10.81
C ALA A 322 6.79 -14.27 9.87
N ILE A 323 6.48 -14.31 8.58
CA ILE A 323 7.12 -13.48 7.55
C ILE A 323 6.24 -12.25 7.28
N GLY A 324 4.96 -12.48 7.04
CA GLY A 324 3.95 -11.48 6.70
C GLY A 324 3.82 -10.33 7.70
N ARG A 325 3.97 -10.59 9.01
CA ARG A 325 3.78 -9.60 10.08
C ARG A 325 4.55 -8.31 9.90
N ALA A 326 5.69 -8.33 9.20
CA ALA A 326 6.47 -7.13 8.90
C ALA A 326 5.66 -6.06 8.14
N ALA A 327 4.60 -6.44 7.41
CA ALA A 327 3.70 -5.49 6.74
C ALA A 327 2.96 -4.57 7.72
N LEU A 328 2.73 -5.01 8.97
CA LEU A 328 2.10 -4.22 10.03
C LEU A 328 2.99 -3.08 10.53
N ASN A 329 4.30 -3.10 10.23
CA ASN A 329 5.20 -1.99 10.57
C ASN A 329 4.93 -0.74 9.72
N CYS A 330 4.17 -0.85 8.63
CA CYS A 330 4.02 0.23 7.67
C CYS A 330 3.28 1.44 8.26
N ILE A 331 3.91 2.62 8.16
CA ILE A 331 3.38 3.92 8.60
C ILE A 331 2.56 4.66 7.54
N ARG A 332 2.13 3.96 6.48
CA ARG A 332 1.29 4.48 5.38
C ARG A 332 1.84 5.74 4.67
N CYS A 333 3.17 5.87 4.58
CA CYS A 333 3.83 7.03 3.97
C CYS A 333 3.81 7.08 2.43
N SER A 334 3.29 6.06 1.73
CA SER A 334 3.26 5.97 0.25
C SER A 334 4.61 5.97 -0.50
N ALA A 335 5.76 6.02 0.18
CA ALA A 335 7.08 6.01 -0.47
C ALA A 335 7.25 4.83 -1.46
N CYS A 336 6.75 3.64 -1.10
CA CYS A 336 6.78 2.46 -1.96
C CYS A 336 5.91 2.59 -3.23
N LEU A 337 4.81 3.34 -3.19
CA LEU A 337 3.96 3.60 -4.36
C LEU A 337 4.71 4.50 -5.34
N ASN A 338 5.33 5.57 -4.83
CA ASN A 338 5.99 6.61 -5.64
C ASN A 338 7.26 6.14 -6.38
N VAL A 339 7.81 4.99 -5.99
CA VAL A 339 8.98 4.36 -6.65
C VAL A 339 8.60 3.11 -7.45
N CYS A 340 7.35 2.68 -7.42
CA CYS A 340 6.92 1.44 -8.05
C CYS A 340 6.62 1.66 -9.54
N PRO A 341 7.34 0.98 -10.45
CA PRO A 341 7.11 1.12 -11.88
C PRO A 341 5.76 0.53 -12.33
N VAL A 342 5.21 -0.44 -11.58
CA VAL A 342 3.88 -1.01 -11.87
C VAL A 342 2.80 0.01 -11.52
N TYR A 343 2.81 0.51 -10.28
CA TYR A 343 1.84 1.51 -9.80
C TYR A 343 1.84 2.79 -10.67
N GLU A 344 3.02 3.29 -11.06
CA GLU A 344 3.13 4.48 -11.91
C GLU A 344 2.42 4.31 -13.27
N ARG A 345 2.28 3.07 -13.76
CA ARG A 345 1.65 2.77 -15.04
C ARG A 345 0.18 2.37 -14.92
N THR A 346 -0.19 1.61 -13.89
CA THR A 346 -1.55 1.07 -13.74
C THR A 346 -2.45 1.89 -12.83
N GLY A 347 -1.88 2.80 -12.03
CA GLY A 347 -2.60 3.47 -10.95
C GLY A 347 -3.04 2.54 -9.82
N GLY A 348 -3.71 3.14 -8.83
CA GLY A 348 -4.15 2.41 -7.63
C GLY A 348 -5.42 1.60 -7.81
N HIS A 349 -6.32 2.02 -8.71
CA HIS A 349 -7.60 1.34 -8.94
C HIS A 349 -7.39 -0.09 -9.45
N ALA A 350 -6.34 -0.34 -10.23
CA ALA A 350 -5.98 -1.67 -10.72
C ALA A 350 -5.74 -2.70 -9.59
N TYR A 351 -5.38 -2.26 -8.39
CA TYR A 351 -5.17 -3.14 -7.24
C TYR A 351 -6.48 -3.60 -6.58
N GLY A 352 -7.62 -2.95 -6.85
CA GLY A 352 -8.91 -3.38 -6.32
C GLY A 352 -8.97 -3.44 -4.79
N SER A 353 -8.25 -2.55 -4.08
CA SER A 353 -8.24 -2.49 -2.62
C SER A 353 -7.98 -1.05 -2.17
N THR A 354 -8.50 -0.68 -1.00
CA THR A 354 -8.17 0.56 -0.29
C THR A 354 -6.66 0.77 -0.17
N TYR A 355 -5.87 -0.29 -0.06
CA TYR A 355 -4.41 -0.22 -0.06
C TYR A 355 -3.88 -0.61 -1.46
N PRO A 356 -3.45 0.37 -2.28
CA PRO A 356 -2.84 0.09 -3.58
C PRO A 356 -1.31 -0.04 -3.49
N GLY A 357 -0.69 -0.37 -4.62
CA GLY A 357 0.77 -0.38 -4.77
C GLY A 357 1.46 -1.54 -4.05
N PRO A 358 2.80 -1.49 -3.90
CA PRO A 358 3.57 -2.62 -3.36
C PRO A 358 3.15 -3.02 -1.94
N ILE A 359 2.89 -2.06 -1.05
CA ILE A 359 2.42 -2.38 0.30
C ILE A 359 1.01 -2.97 0.27
N GLY A 360 0.14 -2.47 -0.60
CA GLY A 360 -1.21 -2.98 -0.80
C GLY A 360 -1.26 -4.41 -1.29
N ALA A 361 -0.34 -4.74 -2.21
CA ALA A 361 -0.16 -6.08 -2.76
C ALA A 361 0.28 -7.12 -1.71
N VAL A 362 0.81 -6.68 -0.57
CA VAL A 362 1.19 -7.52 0.56
C VAL A 362 0.14 -7.50 1.67
N LEU A 363 -0.25 -6.30 2.10
CA LEU A 363 -1.10 -6.12 3.27
C LEU A 363 -2.52 -6.63 3.03
N THR A 364 -3.09 -6.37 1.85
CA THR A 364 -4.47 -6.77 1.55
C THR A 364 -4.65 -8.30 1.63
N PRO A 365 -3.81 -9.13 0.97
CA PRO A 365 -3.79 -10.58 1.17
C PRO A 365 -3.67 -11.05 2.62
N GLN A 366 -2.94 -10.32 3.46
CA GLN A 366 -2.79 -10.70 4.86
C GLN A 366 -4.05 -10.40 5.68
N LEU A 367 -4.63 -9.21 5.51
CA LEU A 367 -5.84 -8.80 6.23
C LEU A 367 -7.08 -9.59 5.78
N ALA A 368 -7.23 -9.78 4.48
CA ALA A 368 -8.44 -10.33 3.86
C ALA A 368 -8.27 -11.78 3.36
N GLY A 369 -7.05 -12.30 3.23
CA GLY A 369 -6.82 -13.59 2.57
C GLY A 369 -6.87 -13.48 1.04
N MET A 370 -6.53 -14.61 0.41
CA MET A 370 -6.44 -14.77 -1.06
C MET A 370 -7.30 -15.91 -1.61
N HIS A 371 -8.04 -16.60 -0.74
CA HIS A 371 -8.72 -17.86 -1.06
C HIS A 371 -10.10 -17.94 -0.39
N ALA A 372 -10.70 -16.79 -0.06
CA ALA A 372 -12.01 -16.76 0.59
C ALA A 372 -13.14 -17.14 -0.40
N ALA A 373 -12.91 -16.92 -1.69
CA ALA A 373 -13.78 -17.35 -2.78
C ALA A 373 -12.97 -17.99 -3.92
N LYS A 374 -13.66 -18.70 -4.81
CA LYS A 374 -13.07 -19.10 -6.08
C LYS A 374 -12.74 -17.84 -6.89
N ASP A 375 -11.54 -17.80 -7.48
CA ASP A 375 -11.06 -16.67 -8.27
C ASP A 375 -11.01 -15.34 -7.48
N ASP A 376 -10.73 -15.43 -6.17
CA ASP A 376 -10.58 -14.26 -5.27
C ASP A 376 -9.56 -13.26 -5.87
N PRO A 377 -9.94 -11.99 -6.12
CA PRO A 377 -9.07 -11.02 -6.77
C PRO A 377 -7.78 -10.76 -5.98
N ASN A 378 -7.81 -10.90 -4.65
CA ASN A 378 -6.62 -10.74 -3.80
C ASN A 378 -5.54 -11.78 -4.11
N SER A 379 -5.88 -12.93 -4.69
CA SER A 379 -4.92 -13.96 -5.08
C SER A 379 -3.95 -13.50 -6.16
N SER A 380 -4.34 -12.49 -6.94
CA SER A 380 -3.51 -11.91 -8.01
C SER A 380 -2.57 -10.81 -7.53
N LEU A 381 -2.82 -10.24 -6.34
CA LEU A 381 -2.08 -9.09 -5.81
C LEU A 381 -0.58 -9.34 -5.60
N PRO A 382 -0.13 -10.50 -5.08
CA PRO A 382 1.31 -10.77 -4.94
C PRO A 382 2.08 -10.72 -6.27
N TYR A 383 1.38 -10.86 -7.40
CA TYR A 383 1.92 -10.83 -8.75
C TYR A 383 1.93 -9.42 -9.37
N ALA A 384 1.33 -8.42 -8.71
CA ALA A 384 1.31 -7.01 -9.12
C ALA A 384 2.65 -6.28 -8.88
N SER A 385 3.76 -6.95 -9.17
CA SER A 385 5.11 -6.47 -8.89
C SER A 385 6.15 -7.14 -9.79
N SER A 386 7.12 -6.33 -10.27
CA SER A 386 8.31 -6.81 -10.99
C SER A 386 9.41 -7.34 -10.06
N LEU A 387 9.23 -7.27 -8.73
CA LEU A 387 10.22 -7.63 -7.71
C LEU A 387 11.56 -6.86 -7.82
N CYS A 388 11.55 -5.64 -8.34
CA CYS A 388 12.78 -4.86 -8.58
C CYS A 388 13.50 -4.31 -7.32
N GLY A 389 12.95 -4.48 -6.11
CA GLY A 389 13.58 -4.02 -4.87
C GLY A 389 13.40 -2.53 -4.51
N ALA A 390 13.05 -1.65 -5.45
CA ALA A 390 12.97 -0.21 -5.20
C ALA A 390 12.08 0.20 -4.00
N CYS A 391 10.99 -0.53 -3.76
CA CYS A 391 10.10 -0.30 -2.63
C CYS A 391 10.74 -0.59 -1.26
N PHE A 392 11.69 -1.54 -1.19
CA PHE A 392 12.48 -1.83 0.01
C PHE A 392 13.47 -0.69 0.28
N ASP A 393 14.22 -0.26 -0.73
CA ASP A 393 15.18 0.85 -0.64
C ASP A 393 14.50 2.15 -0.19
N ALA A 394 13.27 2.39 -0.66
CA ALA A 394 12.51 3.59 -0.30
C ALA A 394 11.83 3.52 1.07
N CYS A 395 11.67 2.35 1.68
CA CYS A 395 10.85 2.18 2.87
C CYS A 395 11.51 2.79 4.12
N PRO A 396 10.89 3.79 4.79
CA PRO A 396 11.48 4.41 5.98
C PRO A 396 11.55 3.51 7.21
N VAL A 397 10.83 2.39 7.20
CA VAL A 397 10.78 1.42 8.30
C VAL A 397 11.24 0.03 7.84
N LYS A 398 12.06 -0.01 6.77
CA LYS A 398 12.79 -1.18 6.26
C LYS A 398 11.96 -2.47 6.06
N ILE A 399 10.72 -2.33 5.60
CA ILE A 399 9.88 -3.48 5.22
C ILE A 399 10.37 -4.06 3.89
N ASP A 400 10.82 -5.31 3.92
CA ASP A 400 11.24 -6.08 2.74
C ASP A 400 10.03 -6.60 1.95
N ILE A 401 9.33 -5.67 1.30
CA ILE A 401 8.15 -5.97 0.46
C ILE A 401 8.43 -7.05 -0.61
N PRO A 402 9.57 -7.06 -1.33
CA PRO A 402 9.89 -8.13 -2.28
C PRO A 402 9.83 -9.53 -1.66
N SER A 403 10.46 -9.74 -0.51
CA SER A 403 10.41 -11.04 0.18
C SER A 403 9.00 -11.41 0.64
N LEU A 404 8.23 -10.43 1.14
CA LEU A 404 6.83 -10.66 1.51
C LEU A 404 5.96 -11.06 0.31
N LEU A 405 6.19 -10.46 -0.86
CA LEU A 405 5.48 -10.84 -2.09
C LEU A 405 5.84 -12.25 -2.54
N VAL A 406 7.12 -12.64 -2.46
CA VAL A 406 7.56 -14.01 -2.80
C VAL A 406 6.92 -15.03 -1.86
N GLU A 407 6.86 -14.74 -0.57
CA GLU A 407 6.19 -15.60 0.41
C GLU A 407 4.69 -15.74 0.10
N LEU A 408 3.98 -14.64 -0.17
CA LEU A 408 2.56 -14.72 -0.54
C LEU A 408 2.33 -15.51 -1.84
N ARG A 409 3.24 -15.40 -2.82
CA ARG A 409 3.22 -16.25 -4.03
C ARG A 409 3.42 -17.72 -3.67
N HIS A 410 4.35 -18.02 -2.76
CA HIS A 410 4.56 -19.38 -2.27
C HIS A 410 3.28 -19.94 -1.62
N GLN A 411 2.69 -19.21 -0.67
CA GLN A 411 1.43 -19.59 -0.01
C GLN A 411 0.31 -19.82 -1.03
N HIS A 412 0.17 -18.92 -2.01
CA HIS A 412 -0.82 -19.06 -3.09
C HIS A 412 -0.60 -20.35 -3.90
N THR A 413 0.63 -20.65 -4.29
CA THR A 413 0.95 -21.87 -5.08
C THR A 413 0.77 -23.17 -4.31
N GLU A 414 0.87 -23.15 -2.97
CA GLU A 414 0.62 -24.31 -2.13
C GLU A 414 -0.88 -24.60 -1.98
N GLN A 415 -1.72 -23.57 -1.98
CA GLN A 415 -3.18 -23.71 -1.86
C GLN A 415 -3.90 -23.96 -3.20
N THR A 416 -3.28 -23.62 -4.34
CA THR A 416 -3.91 -23.71 -5.68
C THR A 416 -3.97 -25.16 -6.24
N GLY A 417 -3.47 -26.16 -5.51
CA GLY A 417 -3.52 -27.56 -5.93
C GLY A 417 -2.54 -27.90 -7.08
N LEU A 418 -2.87 -28.92 -7.89
CA LEU A 418 -2.04 -29.34 -9.04
C LEU A 418 -2.43 -28.55 -10.31
N THR A 419 -1.55 -27.69 -10.77
CA THR A 419 -1.67 -26.98 -12.06
C THR A 419 -0.74 -27.59 -13.11
N PRO A 420 -1.01 -27.41 -14.43
CA PRO A 420 -0.07 -27.80 -15.48
C PRO A 420 1.32 -27.20 -15.30
N GLU A 421 1.40 -25.94 -14.85
CA GLU A 421 2.65 -25.27 -14.51
C GLU A 421 3.36 -25.96 -13.33
N LYS A 422 2.65 -26.27 -12.23
CA LYS A 422 3.23 -26.96 -11.08
C LYS A 422 3.76 -28.35 -11.48
N LEU A 423 3.08 -29.05 -12.39
CA LEU A 423 3.55 -30.33 -12.92
C LEU A 423 4.80 -30.16 -13.80
N ALA A 424 4.80 -29.16 -14.70
CA ALA A 424 5.95 -28.84 -15.55
C ALA A 424 7.19 -28.47 -14.70
N MET A 425 7.01 -27.64 -13.68
CA MET A 425 8.09 -27.25 -12.75
C MET A 425 8.58 -28.44 -11.91
N LYS A 426 7.69 -29.34 -11.47
CA LYS A 426 8.09 -30.60 -10.81
C LYS A 426 8.91 -31.50 -11.74
N ALA A 427 8.52 -31.62 -13.00
CA ALA A 427 9.26 -32.38 -14.01
C ALA A 427 10.64 -31.76 -14.28
N ALA A 428 10.69 -30.43 -14.45
CA ALA A 428 11.94 -29.69 -14.62
C ALA A 428 12.87 -29.88 -13.40
N ALA A 429 12.34 -29.78 -12.17
CA ALA A 429 13.11 -30.02 -10.95
C ALA A 429 13.65 -31.46 -10.89
N ALA A 430 12.88 -32.47 -11.30
CA ALA A 430 13.34 -33.86 -11.35
C ALA A 430 14.49 -34.07 -12.35
N VAL A 431 14.45 -33.38 -13.50
CA VAL A 431 15.53 -33.36 -14.50
C VAL A 431 16.77 -32.65 -13.94
N MET A 432 16.61 -31.45 -13.37
CA MET A 432 17.71 -30.63 -12.86
C MET A 432 18.43 -31.25 -11.65
N ARG A 433 17.72 -32.03 -10.83
CA ARG A 433 18.31 -32.76 -9.69
C ARG A 433 19.22 -33.93 -10.11
N ARG A 434 19.16 -34.37 -11.36
CA ARG A 434 19.92 -35.53 -11.87
C ARG A 434 20.95 -35.05 -12.90
N PRO A 435 22.25 -35.01 -12.57
CA PRO A 435 23.28 -34.44 -13.45
C PRO A 435 23.29 -35.01 -14.87
N ALA A 436 23.07 -36.32 -15.02
CA ALA A 436 23.02 -36.98 -16.33
C ALA A 436 21.83 -36.52 -17.18
N LEU A 437 20.62 -36.43 -16.58
CA LEU A 437 19.42 -35.96 -17.28
C LEU A 437 19.52 -34.48 -17.64
N TYR A 438 20.01 -33.66 -16.70
CA TYR A 438 20.23 -32.24 -16.95
C TYR A 438 21.23 -32.01 -18.10
N THR A 439 22.34 -32.75 -18.11
CA THR A 439 23.33 -32.66 -19.19
C THR A 439 22.77 -33.14 -20.54
N ALA A 440 21.96 -34.21 -20.55
CA ALA A 440 21.28 -34.66 -21.75
C ALA A 440 20.27 -33.62 -22.27
N ALA A 441 19.47 -33.01 -21.38
CA ALA A 441 18.54 -31.95 -21.72
C ALA A 441 19.25 -30.70 -22.28
N GLN A 442 20.39 -30.29 -21.69
CA GLN A 442 21.21 -29.21 -22.20
C GLN A 442 21.73 -29.50 -23.61
N LYS A 443 22.23 -30.72 -23.88
CA LYS A 443 22.66 -31.10 -25.24
C LYS A 443 21.49 -31.11 -26.23
N ALA A 444 20.32 -31.57 -25.81
CA ALA A 444 19.12 -31.57 -26.63
C ALA A 444 18.60 -30.15 -26.93
N SER A 445 18.94 -29.12 -26.13
CA SER A 445 18.50 -27.74 -26.37
C SER A 445 18.96 -27.18 -27.73
N ALA A 446 20.05 -27.70 -28.30
CA ALA A 446 20.52 -27.34 -29.64
C ALA A 446 19.51 -27.70 -30.75
N LEU A 447 18.62 -28.67 -30.51
CA LEU A 447 17.50 -29.00 -31.41
C LEU A 447 16.49 -27.85 -31.51
N GLY A 448 16.41 -26.98 -30.50
CA GLY A 448 15.60 -25.77 -30.52
C GLY A 448 16.02 -24.74 -31.59
N ARG A 449 17.22 -24.89 -32.18
CA ARG A 449 17.63 -24.06 -33.35
C ARG A 449 16.75 -24.27 -34.58
N VAL A 450 16.06 -25.40 -34.71
CA VAL A 450 15.17 -25.69 -35.85
C VAL A 450 14.02 -24.68 -35.93
N VAL A 451 13.65 -24.09 -34.79
CA VAL A 451 12.57 -23.11 -34.69
C VAL A 451 13.04 -21.67 -34.89
N ALA A 452 14.36 -21.46 -35.03
CA ALA A 452 14.93 -20.13 -35.28
C ALA A 452 14.84 -19.76 -36.76
N GLY A 453 14.59 -18.47 -37.02
CA GLY A 453 14.63 -17.86 -38.34
C GLY A 453 16.03 -17.89 -38.96
N ARG A 454 16.12 -17.47 -40.22
CA ARG A 454 17.39 -17.41 -40.97
C ARG A 454 18.43 -16.46 -40.36
N ASP A 455 17.96 -15.49 -39.60
CA ASP A 455 18.73 -14.51 -38.82
C ASP A 455 19.20 -15.07 -37.46
N GLY A 456 18.85 -16.32 -37.13
CA GLY A 456 19.24 -16.94 -35.87
C GLY A 456 18.45 -16.45 -34.67
N THR A 457 17.26 -15.89 -34.88
CA THR A 457 16.35 -15.45 -33.81
C THR A 457 15.05 -16.24 -33.83
N ILE A 458 14.43 -16.38 -32.67
CA ILE A 458 13.08 -16.93 -32.51
C ILE A 458 12.19 -15.74 -32.15
N SER A 459 11.49 -15.24 -33.16
CA SER A 459 10.59 -14.07 -33.09
C SER A 459 9.12 -14.44 -32.91
N ARG A 460 8.76 -15.72 -33.07
CA ARG A 460 7.40 -16.20 -32.83
C ARG A 460 7.42 -17.61 -32.29
N VAL A 461 6.82 -17.79 -31.12
CA VAL A 461 6.57 -19.10 -30.52
C VAL A 461 5.06 -19.37 -30.55
N PRO A 462 4.59 -20.58 -30.89
CA PRO A 462 3.17 -20.88 -30.87
C PRO A 462 2.61 -20.89 -29.43
N PRO A 463 1.29 -20.68 -29.25
CA PRO A 463 0.62 -20.92 -27.98
C PRO A 463 0.92 -22.33 -27.43
N PRO A 464 1.08 -22.50 -26.11
CA PRO A 464 0.87 -21.52 -25.04
C PRO A 464 2.08 -20.62 -24.73
N LEU A 465 3.19 -20.74 -25.47
CA LEU A 465 4.44 -20.02 -25.17
C LEU A 465 4.59 -18.70 -25.93
N SER A 466 3.58 -18.29 -26.71
CA SER A 466 3.62 -17.08 -27.54
C SER A 466 3.93 -15.80 -26.77
N GLY A 467 3.51 -15.71 -25.50
CA GLY A 467 3.79 -14.58 -24.62
C GLY A 467 5.29 -14.25 -24.45
N TRP A 468 6.18 -15.24 -24.63
CA TRP A 468 7.63 -15.03 -24.57
C TRP A 468 8.18 -14.29 -25.80
N SER A 469 7.49 -14.39 -26.94
CA SER A 469 7.84 -13.72 -28.19
C SER A 469 7.02 -12.46 -28.47
N ASP A 470 5.98 -12.15 -27.68
CA ASP A 470 5.10 -11.01 -27.93
C ASP A 470 5.79 -9.64 -27.73
N SER A 471 6.87 -9.60 -26.94
CA SER A 471 7.59 -8.35 -26.62
C SER A 471 9.10 -8.43 -26.81
N ARG A 472 9.66 -9.62 -27.05
CA ARG A 472 11.11 -9.83 -27.16
C ARG A 472 11.44 -10.98 -28.10
N ASP A 473 12.42 -10.78 -28.97
CA ASP A 473 13.04 -11.87 -29.72
C ASP A 473 14.02 -12.64 -28.82
N THR A 474 14.13 -13.95 -29.03
CA THR A 474 15.09 -14.80 -28.33
C THR A 474 16.14 -15.33 -29.29
N ALA A 475 17.41 -15.30 -28.90
CA ALA A 475 18.47 -15.86 -29.73
C ALA A 475 18.30 -17.38 -29.87
N ALA A 476 18.63 -17.91 -31.05
CA ALA A 476 18.68 -19.36 -31.25
C ALA A 476 19.63 -19.99 -30.22
N PRO A 477 19.30 -21.18 -29.67
CA PRO A 477 20.22 -21.91 -28.81
C PRO A 477 21.59 -22.08 -29.48
N PRO A 478 22.71 -22.03 -28.73
CA PRO A 478 24.04 -22.23 -29.30
C PRO A 478 24.18 -23.66 -29.86
N ARG A 479 25.10 -23.85 -30.81
CA ARG A 479 25.35 -25.15 -31.46
C ARG A 479 25.87 -26.21 -30.50
N GLU A 480 26.61 -25.77 -29.49
CA GLU A 480 27.14 -26.60 -28.43
C GLU A 480 26.84 -25.97 -27.07
N THR A 481 26.85 -26.81 -26.03
CA THR A 481 26.66 -26.34 -24.67
C THR A 481 27.95 -25.69 -24.15
N PHE A 482 27.83 -24.75 -23.20
CA PHE A 482 29.00 -24.19 -22.53
C PHE A 482 29.93 -25.28 -21.98
N ARG A 483 29.40 -26.37 -21.42
CA ARG A 483 30.22 -27.48 -20.90
C ARG A 483 30.97 -28.24 -22.00
N SER A 484 30.37 -28.39 -23.18
CA SER A 484 31.01 -29.02 -24.34
C SER A 484 32.13 -28.14 -24.86
N TRP A 485 31.84 -26.85 -25.07
CA TRP A 485 32.83 -25.85 -25.47
C TRP A 485 33.97 -25.73 -24.46
N PHE A 486 33.66 -25.63 -23.17
CA PHE A 486 34.65 -25.51 -22.08
C PHE A 486 35.58 -26.74 -21.98
N ALA A 487 35.08 -27.93 -22.33
CA ALA A 487 35.87 -29.14 -22.40
C ALA A 487 36.66 -29.30 -23.72
N SER A 488 36.34 -28.50 -24.74
CA SER A 488 36.99 -28.53 -26.05
C SER A 488 38.38 -27.90 -26.01
N GLU A 489 39.19 -28.19 -27.04
CA GLU A 489 40.50 -27.57 -27.21
C GLU A 489 40.38 -26.05 -27.45
N GLU A 490 39.38 -25.62 -28.21
CA GLU A 490 39.06 -24.22 -28.46
C GLU A 490 38.81 -23.46 -27.16
N GLY A 491 37.87 -23.95 -26.33
CA GLY A 491 37.57 -23.31 -25.05
C GLY A 491 38.78 -23.27 -24.11
N ARG A 492 39.59 -24.33 -24.08
CA ARG A 492 40.86 -24.36 -23.31
C ARG A 492 41.92 -23.39 -23.85
N ALA A 493 41.94 -23.14 -25.15
CA ALA A 493 42.86 -22.18 -25.76
C ALA A 493 42.41 -20.74 -25.47
N THR A 494 41.11 -20.44 -25.59
CA THR A 494 40.54 -19.13 -25.26
C THR A 494 40.81 -18.74 -23.81
N LEU A 495 40.61 -19.66 -22.85
CA LEU A 495 40.87 -19.38 -21.44
C LEU A 495 42.35 -19.19 -21.13
N ARG A 496 43.25 -19.88 -21.85
CA ARG A 496 44.69 -19.67 -21.72
C ARG A 496 45.10 -18.28 -22.21
N ALA A 497 44.63 -17.88 -23.39
CA ALA A 497 44.89 -16.55 -23.93
C ALA A 497 44.41 -15.43 -22.99
N ALA A 498 43.20 -15.56 -22.41
CA ALA A 498 42.67 -14.58 -21.48
C ALA A 498 43.46 -14.51 -20.15
N ALA A 499 44.00 -15.63 -19.68
CA ALA A 499 44.86 -15.66 -18.50
C ALA A 499 46.24 -15.03 -18.78
N ASP A 500 46.77 -15.24 -19.99
CA ASP A 500 48.03 -14.63 -20.42
C ASP A 500 47.88 -13.09 -20.57
N GLU A 501 46.74 -12.60 -21.09
CA GLU A 501 46.42 -11.17 -21.17
C GLU A 501 46.31 -10.48 -19.79
N GLN A 502 45.70 -11.15 -18.80
CA GLN A 502 45.62 -10.61 -17.43
C GLN A 502 46.98 -10.55 -16.72
N ASN A 503 47.86 -11.53 -16.97
CA ASN A 503 49.22 -11.49 -16.43
C ASN A 503 50.06 -10.37 -17.07
N THR A 504 49.88 -10.09 -18.36
CA THR A 504 50.57 -8.96 -19.01
C THR A 504 50.12 -7.59 -18.49
N ASP A 505 48.84 -7.41 -18.14
CA ASP A 505 48.36 -6.15 -17.53
C ASP A 505 48.88 -5.97 -16.10
N HIS A 506 49.04 -7.05 -15.32
CA HIS A 506 49.63 -6.98 -13.97
C HIS A 506 51.13 -6.71 -13.98
N ASP A 507 51.87 -7.27 -14.94
CA ASP A 507 53.30 -7.01 -15.10
C ASP A 507 53.59 -5.56 -15.58
N GLU A 508 52.65 -4.91 -16.27
CA GLU A 508 52.75 -3.49 -16.66
C GLU A 508 52.39 -2.52 -15.51
N GLU A 509 51.45 -2.87 -14.61
CA GLU A 509 51.13 -2.05 -13.42
C GLU A 509 52.24 -2.08 -12.35
N ASP A 510 52.94 -3.20 -12.15
CA ASP A 510 54.07 -3.31 -11.21
C ASP A 510 55.38 -2.67 -11.76
N ALA A 511 55.41 -2.29 -13.04
CA ALA A 511 56.54 -1.63 -13.70
C ALA A 511 56.44 -0.09 -13.73
N THR A 512 55.36 0.49 -13.21
CA THR A 512 55.17 1.95 -13.00
C THR A 512 55.19 2.33 -11.53
#